data_AF-E4N1G7-F1
#
_entry.id   AF-E4N1G7-F1
#
_cell.length_a   1.000
_cell.length_b   1.000
_cell.length_c   1.000
_cell.angle_alpha   90.00
_cell.angle_beta   90.00
_cell.angle_gamma   90.00
#
_symmetry.space_group_name_H-M   'P 1'
#
loop_
_entity.id
_entity.type
_entity.pdbx_description
1 polymer ?
#
loop_
_entity_poly.entity_id
_entity_poly.type
_entity_poly.pdbx_seq_one_letter_code
_entity_poly.pdbx_strand_id
1 'polypeptide(L)'
;MATIEHPHFGRLETGATGEPDAVWTGTARLGADEVGLLLWAGPGPGPDTAELDALAARLADPAALDAAARAALRTYLLADRLFIDHHVEELPDSPAVRHLLERAADGQVGVDAFLAALRLRTIGLWPAGLADGPPIVLDYVFEPALSDQILAVRATADGTVTAVDWES
;
A
#
# COMPACT_ATOMS: atom_id res chain seq x y z
N MET A 1 3.35 7.32 27.58
CA MET A 1 2.27 6.53 26.94
C MET A 1 0.95 7.20 27.25
N ALA A 2 0.32 7.75 26.24
CA ALA A 2 -1.08 8.16 26.24
C ALA A 2 -1.93 6.98 25.74
N THR A 3 -3.23 7.02 26.01
CA THR A 3 -4.17 6.02 25.51
C THR A 3 -5.36 6.72 24.89
N ILE A 4 -5.80 6.22 23.74
CA ILE A 4 -7.00 6.69 23.05
C ILE A 4 -7.93 5.50 22.85
N GLU A 5 -9.20 5.65 23.20
CA GLU A 5 -10.25 4.67 22.88
C GLU A 5 -10.97 5.16 21.62
N HIS A 6 -10.99 4.33 20.57
CA HIS A 6 -11.61 4.67 19.28
C HIS A 6 -12.63 3.61 18.86
N PRO A 7 -13.81 3.97 18.33
CA PRO A 7 -14.84 3.00 17.95
C PRO A 7 -14.38 1.93 16.93
N HIS A 8 -13.50 2.31 16.01
CA HIS A 8 -12.98 1.40 14.97
C HIS A 8 -11.69 0.67 15.39
N PHE A 9 -10.77 1.37 16.05
CA PHE A 9 -9.43 0.85 16.35
C PHE A 9 -9.33 0.26 17.76
N GLY A 10 -10.37 0.41 18.58
CA GLY A 10 -10.36 0.00 19.98
C GLY A 10 -9.42 0.86 20.81
N ARG A 11 -8.80 0.23 21.81
CA ARG A 11 -7.83 0.87 22.70
C ARG A 11 -6.46 0.92 22.04
N LEU A 12 -5.98 2.14 21.78
CA LEU A 12 -4.67 2.43 21.22
C LEU A 12 -3.72 2.96 22.28
N GLU A 13 -2.51 2.43 22.33
CA GLU A 13 -1.42 2.96 23.14
C GLU A 13 -0.60 3.92 22.27
N THR A 14 -0.72 5.22 22.52
CA THR A 14 -0.08 6.27 21.72
C THR A 14 1.05 6.96 22.51
N GLY A 15 1.98 7.62 21.82
CA GLY A 15 3.12 8.28 22.45
C GLY A 15 4.18 7.30 22.95
N ALA A 16 4.58 6.38 22.07
CA ALA A 16 5.79 5.58 22.24
C ALA A 16 7.03 6.49 22.22
N THR A 17 8.08 6.13 22.97
CA THR A 17 9.34 6.91 23.01
C THR A 17 10.41 6.34 22.08
N GLY A 18 10.11 5.26 21.37
CA GLY A 18 11.02 4.55 20.45
C GLY A 18 10.64 4.76 18.99
N GLU A 19 11.12 3.91 18.09
CA GLU A 19 10.78 3.99 16.66
C GLU A 19 9.27 3.81 16.43
N PRO A 20 8.72 4.35 15.32
CA PRO A 20 7.34 4.07 14.92
C PRO A 20 7.05 2.57 14.88
N ASP A 21 5.93 2.16 15.46
CA ASP A 21 5.46 0.77 15.48
C ASP A 21 3.96 0.69 15.18
N ALA A 22 3.51 -0.47 14.71
CA ALA A 22 2.11 -0.73 14.44
C ALA A 22 1.35 -0.90 15.77
N VAL A 23 0.59 0.12 16.15
CA VAL A 23 -0.22 0.13 17.38
C VAL A 23 -1.59 -0.52 17.20
N TRP A 24 -1.99 -0.76 15.95
CA TRP A 24 -3.16 -1.56 15.63
C TRP A 24 -2.97 -2.29 14.30
N THR A 25 -3.52 -3.50 14.23
CA THR A 25 -3.53 -4.33 13.04
C THR A 25 -4.93 -4.84 12.77
N GLY A 26 -5.28 -4.94 11.50
CA GLY A 26 -6.55 -5.49 11.03
C GLY A 26 -6.40 -6.11 9.66
N THR A 27 -7.50 -6.58 9.10
CA THR A 27 -7.55 -7.09 7.73
C THR A 27 -8.78 -6.56 6.99
N ALA A 28 -8.64 -6.36 5.69
CA ALA A 28 -9.73 -6.06 4.77
C ALA A 28 -9.84 -7.12 3.68
N ARG A 29 -11.04 -7.33 3.16
CA ARG A 29 -11.26 -8.19 1.99
C ARG A 29 -11.40 -7.34 0.73
N LEU A 30 -10.58 -7.65 -0.27
CA LEU A 30 -10.66 -7.08 -1.61
C LEU A 30 -10.82 -8.21 -2.63
N GLY A 31 -12.07 -8.45 -3.04
CA GLY A 31 -12.41 -9.62 -3.84
C GLY A 31 -12.07 -10.91 -3.09
N ALA A 32 -11.17 -11.71 -3.66
CA ALA A 32 -10.71 -12.95 -3.03
C ALA A 32 -9.52 -12.76 -2.08
N ASP A 33 -8.81 -11.64 -2.20
CA ASP A 33 -7.61 -11.35 -1.42
C ASP A 33 -7.93 -10.79 -0.03
N GLU A 34 -7.02 -11.06 0.90
CA GLU A 34 -7.00 -10.46 2.23
C GLU A 34 -5.81 -9.49 2.28
N VAL A 35 -6.08 -8.27 2.71
CA VAL A 35 -5.11 -7.17 2.78
C VAL A 35 -4.88 -6.80 4.23
N GLY A 36 -3.62 -6.67 4.63
CA GLY A 36 -3.26 -6.21 5.97
C GLY A 36 -3.54 -4.72 6.16
N LEU A 37 -4.13 -4.35 7.27
CA LEU A 37 -4.32 -2.95 7.67
C LEU A 37 -3.42 -2.68 8.87
N LEU A 38 -2.61 -1.63 8.81
CA LEU A 38 -1.67 -1.27 9.86
C LEU A 38 -1.87 0.19 10.25
N LEU A 39 -2.10 0.47 11.53
CA LEU A 39 -2.06 1.84 12.05
C LEU A 39 -0.78 2.02 12.85
N TRP A 40 0.03 2.97 12.41
CA TRP A 40 1.32 3.27 13.02
C TRP A 40 1.19 4.39 14.06
N ALA A 41 2.00 4.31 15.11
CA ALA A 41 2.25 5.43 16.01
C ALA A 41 3.72 5.40 16.47
N GLY A 42 4.23 6.54 16.93
CA GLY A 42 5.62 6.66 17.35
C GLY A 42 5.84 7.88 18.25
N PRO A 43 7.07 8.44 18.28
CA PRO A 43 7.39 9.61 19.06
C PRO A 43 6.55 10.81 18.66
N GLY A 44 6.00 11.50 19.64
CA GLY A 44 5.21 12.72 19.42
C GLY A 44 3.82 12.64 20.05
N PRO A 45 2.95 13.61 19.73
CA PRO A 45 1.62 13.71 20.35
C PRO A 45 0.69 12.54 19.97
N GLY A 46 1.00 11.77 18.92
CA GLY A 46 0.11 10.76 18.35
C GLY A 46 -1.09 11.40 17.61
N PRO A 47 -1.89 10.58 16.90
CA PRO A 47 -3.11 11.07 16.25
C PRO A 47 -4.11 11.58 17.27
N ASP A 48 -4.92 12.56 16.88
CA ASP A 48 -6.14 12.90 17.60
C ASP A 48 -7.34 12.06 17.13
N THR A 49 -8.47 12.16 17.83
CA THR A 49 -9.68 11.41 17.49
C THR A 49 -10.23 11.76 16.10
N ALA A 50 -10.13 13.02 15.66
CA ALA A 50 -10.68 13.44 14.38
C ALA A 50 -9.86 12.88 13.20
N GLU A 51 -8.55 12.80 13.36
CA GLU A 51 -7.67 12.12 12.40
C GLU A 51 -7.97 10.61 12.34
N LEU A 52 -8.13 9.95 13.49
CA LEU A 52 -8.52 8.54 13.53
C LEU A 52 -9.89 8.29 12.87
N ASP A 53 -10.87 9.16 13.10
CA ASP A 53 -12.18 9.08 12.44
C ASP A 53 -12.05 9.19 10.92
N ALA A 54 -11.22 10.11 10.42
CA ALA A 54 -10.97 10.28 8.99
C ALA A 54 -10.33 9.04 8.36
N LEU A 55 -9.30 8.49 9.01
CA LEU A 55 -8.63 7.27 8.55
C LEU A 55 -9.56 6.05 8.58
N ALA A 56 -10.32 5.87 9.66
CA ALA A 56 -11.31 4.80 9.77
C ALA A 56 -12.41 4.92 8.70
N ALA A 57 -12.84 6.14 8.37
CA ALA A 57 -13.81 6.37 7.30
C ALA A 57 -13.26 5.98 5.92
N ARG A 58 -11.95 6.11 5.68
CA ARG A 58 -11.32 5.63 4.44
C ARG A 58 -11.27 4.11 4.36
N LEU A 59 -11.04 3.43 5.49
CA LEU A 59 -11.06 1.98 5.56
C LEU A 59 -12.46 1.35 5.37
N ALA A 60 -13.53 2.14 5.38
CA ALA A 60 -14.89 1.67 5.12
C ALA A 60 -15.11 1.24 3.66
N ASP A 61 -14.31 1.77 2.72
CA ASP A 61 -14.33 1.39 1.30
C ASP A 61 -12.90 1.20 0.76
N PRO A 62 -12.23 0.10 1.13
CA PRO A 62 -10.87 -0.16 0.67
C PRO A 62 -10.82 -0.42 -0.84
N ALA A 63 -11.94 -0.78 -1.47
CA ALA A 63 -12.01 -1.03 -2.91
C ALA A 63 -11.91 0.28 -3.70
N ALA A 64 -12.52 1.36 -3.22
CA ALA A 64 -12.35 2.69 -3.81
C ALA A 64 -10.89 3.19 -3.73
N LEU A 65 -10.22 2.95 -2.59
CA LEU A 65 -8.79 3.27 -2.44
C LEU A 65 -7.93 2.45 -3.42
N ASP A 66 -8.13 1.14 -3.50
CA ASP A 66 -7.39 0.27 -4.42
C ASP A 66 -7.61 0.69 -5.89
N ALA A 67 -8.83 1.05 -6.27
CA ALA A 67 -9.14 1.51 -7.62
C ALA A 67 -8.39 2.81 -7.97
N ALA A 68 -8.37 3.78 -7.06
CA ALA A 68 -7.64 5.04 -7.24
C ALA A 68 -6.13 4.79 -7.35
N ALA A 69 -5.58 3.94 -6.47
CA ALA A 69 -4.18 3.57 -6.47
C ALA A 69 -3.76 2.84 -7.75
N ARG A 70 -4.56 1.88 -8.22
CA ARG A 70 -4.32 1.17 -9.49
C ARG A 70 -4.36 2.08 -10.71
N ALA A 71 -5.21 3.12 -10.71
CA ALA A 71 -5.21 4.13 -11.77
C ALA A 71 -3.92 4.96 -11.77
N ALA A 72 -3.40 5.31 -10.59
CA ALA A 72 -2.12 6.00 -10.46
C ALA A 72 -0.93 5.11 -10.87
N LEU A 73 -0.90 3.85 -10.41
CA LEU A 73 0.10 2.86 -10.81
C LEU A 73 0.14 2.66 -12.32
N ARG A 74 -1.03 2.62 -12.97
CA ARG A 74 -1.10 2.54 -14.43
C ARG A 74 -0.44 3.73 -15.11
N THR A 75 -0.71 4.93 -14.63
CA THR A 75 -0.09 6.15 -15.17
C THR A 75 1.42 6.13 -14.95
N TYR A 76 1.88 5.74 -13.76
CA TYR A 76 3.29 5.60 -13.41
C TYR A 76 4.00 4.59 -14.32
N LEU A 77 3.47 3.38 -14.47
CA LEU A 77 4.08 2.30 -15.26
C LEU A 77 4.03 2.53 -16.76
N LEU A 78 3.08 3.32 -17.26
CA LEU A 78 3.07 3.77 -18.66
C LEU A 78 4.13 4.82 -18.94
N ALA A 79 4.46 5.66 -17.95
CA ALA A 79 5.50 6.67 -18.07
C ALA A 79 6.90 6.07 -17.90
N ASP A 80 7.06 5.13 -16.96
CA ASP A 80 8.30 4.41 -16.70
C ASP A 80 8.03 2.94 -16.40
N ARG A 81 8.54 2.07 -17.26
CA ARG A 81 8.36 0.61 -17.19
C ARG A 81 9.44 -0.11 -16.41
N LEU A 82 10.41 0.60 -15.83
CA LEU A 82 11.59 0.01 -15.19
C LEU A 82 11.24 -1.03 -14.12
N PHE A 83 10.17 -0.80 -13.34
CA PHE A 83 9.69 -1.78 -12.36
C PHE A 83 9.26 -3.11 -13.00
N ILE A 84 8.59 -3.06 -14.16
CA ILE A 84 8.15 -4.27 -14.89
C ILE A 84 9.39 -4.98 -15.44
N ASP A 85 10.26 -4.23 -16.11
CA ASP A 85 11.43 -4.78 -16.79
C ASP A 85 12.39 -5.42 -15.77
N HIS A 86 12.58 -4.79 -14.60
CA HIS A 86 13.33 -5.36 -13.47
C HIS A 86 12.81 -6.74 -13.07
N HIS A 87 11.49 -6.91 -12.89
CA HIS A 87 10.94 -8.22 -12.51
C HIS A 87 11.03 -9.25 -13.63
N VAL A 88 10.91 -8.83 -14.90
CA VAL A 88 11.09 -9.74 -16.04
C VAL A 88 12.53 -10.23 -16.13
N GLU A 89 13.51 -9.37 -15.85
CA GLU A 89 14.94 -9.68 -15.91
C GLU A 89 15.42 -10.50 -14.69
N GLU A 90 15.00 -10.13 -13.49
CA GLU A 90 15.48 -10.77 -12.25
C GLU A 90 14.73 -12.07 -11.92
N LEU A 91 13.50 -12.25 -12.42
CA LEU A 91 12.67 -13.43 -12.16
C LEU A 91 12.30 -14.22 -13.44
N PRO A 92 13.27 -14.60 -14.31
CA PRO A 92 12.97 -15.25 -15.58
C PRO A 92 12.34 -16.65 -15.42
N ASP A 93 12.54 -17.26 -14.24
CA ASP A 93 11.99 -18.57 -13.89
C ASP A 93 10.66 -18.50 -13.14
N SER A 94 10.18 -17.31 -12.78
CA SER A 94 8.86 -17.15 -12.15
C SER A 94 7.77 -17.62 -13.11
N PRO A 95 6.86 -18.52 -12.68
CA PRO A 95 5.70 -18.91 -13.46
C PRO A 95 4.82 -17.70 -13.84
N ALA A 96 4.71 -16.70 -12.97
CA ALA A 96 3.94 -15.49 -13.24
C ALA A 96 4.57 -14.64 -14.35
N VAL A 97 5.89 -14.44 -14.32
CA VAL A 97 6.62 -13.73 -15.39
C VAL A 97 6.48 -14.45 -16.72
N ARG A 98 6.69 -15.78 -16.74
CA ARG A 98 6.53 -16.59 -17.96
C ARG A 98 5.11 -16.48 -18.51
N HIS A 99 4.10 -16.57 -17.64
CA HIS A 99 2.69 -16.43 -18.04
C HIS A 99 2.39 -15.04 -18.64
N LEU A 100 2.97 -13.97 -18.07
CA LEU A 100 2.84 -12.62 -18.60
C LEU A 100 3.51 -12.48 -19.99
N LEU A 101 4.69 -13.05 -20.17
CA LEU A 101 5.43 -13.04 -21.44
C LEU A 101 4.73 -13.86 -22.54
N GLU A 102 4.13 -15.00 -22.21
CA GLU A 102 3.36 -15.81 -23.18
C GLU A 102 2.15 -15.05 -23.76
N ARG A 103 1.62 -14.08 -23.00
CA ARG A 103 0.46 -13.26 -23.37
C ARG A 103 0.86 -11.89 -23.95
N ALA A 104 2.15 -11.59 -23.96
CA ALA A 104 2.67 -10.33 -24.46
C ALA A 104 2.49 -10.23 -25.98
N ALA A 105 2.03 -9.07 -26.45
CA ALA A 105 2.23 -8.70 -27.85
C ALA A 105 3.72 -8.32 -28.00
N ASP A 106 4.42 -8.97 -28.94
CA ASP A 106 5.82 -8.69 -29.28
C ASP A 106 6.85 -8.98 -28.18
N GLY A 107 6.53 -9.88 -27.24
CA GLY A 107 7.45 -10.32 -26.19
C GLY A 107 7.67 -9.32 -25.06
N GLN A 108 6.88 -8.23 -25.01
CA GLN A 108 6.92 -7.26 -23.92
C GLN A 108 5.68 -7.36 -23.03
N VAL A 109 5.88 -7.57 -21.73
CA VAL A 109 4.78 -7.55 -20.76
C VAL A 109 4.08 -6.19 -20.81
N GLY A 110 2.76 -6.22 -21.04
CA GLY A 110 1.93 -5.02 -21.06
C GLY A 110 1.60 -4.53 -19.65
N VAL A 111 1.57 -3.21 -19.46
CA VAL A 111 1.28 -2.56 -18.16
C VAL A 111 -0.01 -3.08 -17.53
N ASP A 112 -1.10 -3.17 -18.30
CA ASP A 112 -2.39 -3.63 -17.78
C ASP A 112 -2.37 -5.09 -17.30
N ALA A 113 -1.61 -5.95 -17.98
CA ALA A 113 -1.44 -7.34 -17.58
C ALA A 113 -0.59 -7.46 -16.31
N PHE A 114 0.49 -6.66 -16.22
CA PHE A 114 1.33 -6.62 -15.02
C PHE A 114 0.58 -6.07 -13.80
N LEU A 115 -0.15 -4.96 -13.97
CA LEU A 115 -1.00 -4.40 -12.91
C LEU A 115 -2.03 -5.40 -12.40
N ALA A 116 -2.63 -6.20 -13.28
CA ALA A 116 -3.56 -7.25 -12.88
C ALA A 116 -2.88 -8.36 -12.06
N ALA A 117 -1.57 -8.55 -12.21
CA ALA A 117 -0.79 -9.50 -11.43
C ALA A 117 -0.27 -8.91 -10.10
N LEU A 118 -0.26 -7.57 -9.94
CA LEU A 118 0.09 -6.93 -8.67
C LEU A 118 -0.96 -7.21 -7.59
N ARG A 119 -0.47 -7.52 -6.39
CA ARG A 119 -1.27 -7.76 -5.21
C ARG A 119 -1.08 -6.63 -4.22
N LEU A 120 -2.19 -6.05 -3.75
CA LEU A 120 -2.15 -5.14 -2.61
C LEU A 120 -1.85 -5.97 -1.35
N ARG A 121 -0.73 -5.69 -0.69
CA ARG A 121 -0.28 -6.42 0.50
C ARG A 121 -0.78 -5.75 1.77
N THR A 122 -0.56 -4.45 1.86
CA THR A 122 -0.83 -3.66 3.07
C THR A 122 -1.43 -2.30 2.73
N ILE A 123 -2.31 -1.82 3.60
CA ILE A 123 -2.69 -0.42 3.71
C ILE A 123 -2.16 0.08 5.05
N GLY A 124 -1.11 0.89 5.00
CA GLY A 124 -0.52 1.56 6.14
C GLY A 124 -1.17 2.92 6.39
N LEU A 125 -1.57 3.17 7.63
CA LEU A 125 -2.07 4.43 8.12
C LEU A 125 -0.99 5.08 9.00
N TRP A 126 -0.50 6.23 8.56
CA TRP A 126 0.58 7.00 9.15
C TRP A 126 0.06 8.36 9.58
N PRO A 127 -0.42 8.51 10.83
CA PRO A 127 -0.88 9.78 11.35
C PRO A 127 0.09 10.94 11.14
N ALA A 128 -0.46 12.15 11.07
CA ALA A 128 0.28 13.38 10.85
C ALA A 128 1.40 13.55 11.89
N GLY A 129 2.57 13.96 11.40
CA GLY A 129 3.76 14.16 12.23
C GLY A 129 4.53 12.89 12.57
N LEU A 130 4.08 11.70 12.13
CA LEU A 130 4.82 10.46 12.29
C LEU A 130 5.82 10.20 11.15
N ALA A 131 5.41 10.52 9.93
CA ALA A 131 6.22 10.40 8.73
C ALA A 131 6.02 11.64 7.85
N ASP A 132 7.04 11.99 7.07
CA ASP A 132 6.92 13.01 6.05
C ASP A 132 6.10 12.45 4.88
N GLY A 133 4.92 13.03 4.64
CA GLY A 133 4.08 12.70 3.49
C GLY A 133 2.63 12.39 3.85
N PRO A 134 1.86 11.89 2.86
CA PRO A 134 0.46 11.56 3.04
C PRO A 134 0.24 10.39 4.02
N PRO A 135 -0.87 10.41 4.79
CA PRO A 135 -1.09 9.47 5.89
C PRO A 135 -1.57 8.08 5.46
N ILE A 136 -1.81 7.83 4.17
CA ILE A 136 -2.24 6.52 3.69
C ILE A 136 -1.21 6.02 2.68
N VAL A 137 -0.72 4.80 2.87
CA VAL A 137 0.23 4.12 1.98
C VAL A 137 -0.34 2.76 1.60
N LEU A 138 -0.41 2.47 0.31
CA LEU A 138 -0.85 1.19 -0.23
C LEU A 138 0.35 0.49 -0.88
N ASP A 139 0.74 -0.66 -0.35
CA ASP A 139 1.93 -1.39 -0.80
C ASP A 139 1.54 -2.50 -1.78
N TYR A 140 1.96 -2.36 -3.03
CA TYR A 140 1.74 -3.35 -4.07
C TYR A 140 2.98 -4.17 -4.31
N VAL A 141 2.80 -5.49 -4.37
CA VAL A 141 3.89 -6.45 -4.57
C VAL A 141 3.63 -7.35 -5.77
N PHE A 142 4.70 -7.80 -6.41
CA PHE A 142 4.69 -8.82 -7.45
C PHE A 142 5.56 -10.00 -6.98
N GLU A 143 5.01 -11.22 -6.99
CA GLU A 143 5.74 -12.43 -6.56
C GLU A 143 6.49 -12.26 -5.21
N PRO A 144 5.81 -11.91 -4.10
CA PRO A 144 6.45 -11.51 -2.83
C PRO A 144 7.28 -12.62 -2.15
N ALA A 145 7.24 -13.85 -2.66
CA ALA A 145 8.11 -14.94 -2.23
C ALA A 145 9.49 -14.91 -2.92
N LEU A 146 9.61 -14.17 -4.02
CA LEU A 146 10.79 -14.09 -4.89
C LEU A 146 11.35 -12.67 -5.02
N SER A 147 10.56 -11.65 -4.69
CA SER A 147 10.94 -10.24 -4.75
C SER A 147 10.50 -9.51 -3.48
N ASP A 148 11.34 -8.59 -3.01
CA ASP A 148 11.06 -7.64 -1.95
C ASP A 148 10.64 -6.26 -2.49
N GLN A 149 10.59 -6.09 -3.81
CA GLN A 149 10.28 -4.83 -4.46
C GLN A 149 8.81 -4.45 -4.28
N ILE A 150 8.56 -3.20 -3.91
CA ILE A 150 7.24 -2.65 -3.59
C ILE A 150 6.99 -1.42 -4.45
N LEU A 151 5.76 -1.28 -4.97
CA LEU A 151 5.24 0.01 -5.40
C LEU A 151 4.34 0.56 -4.29
N ALA A 152 4.85 1.57 -3.58
CA ALA A 152 4.16 2.26 -2.50
C ALA A 152 3.34 3.43 -3.09
N VAL A 153 2.02 3.35 -2.98
CA VAL A 153 1.11 4.41 -3.44
C VAL A 153 0.68 5.25 -2.25
N ARG A 154 0.97 6.55 -2.27
CA ARG A 154 0.69 7.47 -1.17
C ARG A 154 -0.57 8.28 -1.46
N ALA A 155 -1.46 8.37 -0.47
CA ALA A 155 -2.71 9.10 -0.55
C ALA A 155 -2.99 9.95 0.70
N THR A 156 -3.64 11.09 0.49
CA THR A 156 -4.10 11.97 1.56
C THR A 156 -5.22 11.31 2.37
N ALA A 157 -5.57 11.87 3.53
CA ALA A 157 -6.64 11.33 4.40
C ALA A 157 -8.03 11.29 3.73
N ASP A 158 -8.24 12.05 2.65
CA ASP A 158 -9.45 11.98 1.82
C ASP A 158 -9.38 10.91 0.72
N GLY A 159 -8.25 10.20 0.57
CA GLY A 159 -8.02 9.16 -0.42
C GLY A 159 -7.47 9.66 -1.76
N THR A 160 -7.13 10.95 -1.88
CA THR A 160 -6.50 11.47 -3.10
C THR A 160 -5.07 10.96 -3.21
N VAL A 161 -4.76 10.22 -4.28
CA VAL A 161 -3.40 9.74 -4.55
C VAL A 161 -2.50 10.90 -4.94
N THR A 162 -1.32 10.99 -4.32
CA THR A 162 -0.36 12.07 -4.56
C THR A 162 0.98 11.60 -5.09
N ALA A 163 1.36 10.34 -4.85
CA ALA A 163 2.64 9.79 -5.29
C ALA A 163 2.59 8.28 -5.47
N VAL A 164 3.53 7.78 -6.28
CA VAL A 164 3.89 6.37 -6.43
C VAL A 164 5.40 6.30 -6.33
N ASP A 165 5.90 5.54 -5.38
CA ASP A 165 7.32 5.35 -5.14
C ASP A 165 7.67 3.86 -5.31
N TRP A 166 8.85 3.59 -5.90
CA TRP A 166 9.42 2.25 -5.92
C TRP A 166 10.37 2.10 -4.72
N GLU A 167 10.10 1.11 -3.86
CA GLU A 167 10.83 0.79 -2.64
C GLU A 167 11.37 -0.65 -2.67
N SER A 168 12.46 -0.91 -1.93
CA SER A 168 13.11 -2.24 -1.75
C SER A 168 13.53 -2.44 -0.30
#